data_AF-A0AAV2LZG7-F1
#
_entry.id   AF-A0AAV2LZG7-F1
#
_cell.length_a   1.000
_cell.length_b   1.000
_cell.length_c   1.000
_cell.angle_alpha   90.00
_cell.angle_beta   90.00
_cell.angle_gamma   90.00
#
_symmetry.space_group_name_H-M   'P 1'
#
loop_
_entity.id
_entity.type
_entity.pdbx_description
1 polymer ?
#
loop_
_entity_poly.entity_id
_entity_poly.type
_entity_poly.pdbx_seq_one_letter_code
_entity_poly.pdbx_strand_id
1 'polypeptide(L)'
;MAPEVASAVPGPGVVIDYSKADAWAVGAMAYEICGQPNPFYREVGLESRKYHESDLPALPSTAPGEIQLVTRLLLRRNPQKRPSARVAANMLQLSLWGRRALAEQGSESTRRLVDWLLCQSAVVLLRGCRGPRGSTVEAELQRSFLSNLELEELRTAAGFLLYGQNLCVMSP
;
A
#
# COMPACT_ATOMS: atom_id res chain seq x y z
N MET A 1 -14.89 2.68 -10.26
CA MET A 1 -15.64 2.52 -9.00
C MET A 1 -15.27 1.18 -8.40
N ALA A 2 -15.03 1.10 -7.09
CA ALA A 2 -14.65 -0.15 -6.44
C ALA A 2 -15.77 -1.22 -6.54
N PRO A 3 -15.45 -2.53 -6.57
CA PRO A 3 -16.42 -3.59 -6.82
C PRO A 3 -17.56 -3.64 -5.80
N GLU A 4 -17.24 -3.44 -4.52
CA GLU A 4 -18.21 -3.44 -3.41
C GLU A 4 -19.22 -2.30 -3.51
N VAL A 5 -18.81 -1.14 -4.03
CA VAL A 5 -19.68 0.01 -4.27
C VAL A 5 -20.48 -0.18 -5.55
N ALA A 6 -19.80 -0.60 -6.63
CA ALA A 6 -20.41 -0.73 -7.95
C ALA A 6 -21.44 -1.86 -8.03
N SER A 7 -21.32 -2.87 -7.16
CA SER A 7 -22.20 -4.04 -7.10
C SER A 7 -23.22 -3.97 -5.95
N ALA A 8 -23.25 -2.85 -5.20
CA ALA A 8 -24.20 -2.67 -4.11
C ALA A 8 -25.65 -2.71 -4.64
N VAL A 9 -26.50 -3.46 -3.93
CA VAL A 9 -27.93 -3.57 -4.24
C VAL A 9 -28.70 -2.71 -3.24
N PRO A 10 -29.53 -1.76 -3.68
CA PRO A 10 -30.28 -0.90 -2.76
C PRO A 10 -31.36 -1.68 -2.00
N GLY A 11 -31.61 -1.31 -0.74
CA GLY A 11 -32.66 -1.88 0.09
C GLY A 11 -32.79 -1.17 1.45
N PRO A 12 -33.89 -1.35 2.18
CA PRO A 12 -34.06 -0.76 3.52
C PRO A 12 -32.94 -1.18 4.47
N GLY A 13 -32.28 -0.21 5.11
CA GLY A 13 -31.19 -0.47 6.06
C GLY A 13 -29.86 -0.92 5.45
N VAL A 14 -29.75 -0.99 4.11
CA VAL A 14 -28.48 -1.31 3.45
C VAL A 14 -27.52 -0.12 3.54
N VAL A 15 -26.29 -0.39 3.99
CA VAL A 15 -25.18 0.58 4.04
C VAL A 15 -24.11 0.15 3.04
N ILE A 16 -23.64 1.08 2.23
CA ILE A 16 -22.51 0.86 1.32
C ILE A 16 -21.23 1.25 2.05
N ASP A 17 -20.30 0.31 2.18
CA ASP A 17 -19.00 0.54 2.81
C ASP A 17 -18.00 1.13 1.81
N TYR A 18 -17.58 2.37 2.06
CA TYR A 18 -16.56 3.08 1.26
C TYR A 18 -15.16 3.03 1.87
N SER A 19 -14.97 2.39 3.04
CA SER A 19 -13.74 2.45 3.84
C SER A 19 -12.46 2.05 3.09
N LYS A 20 -12.58 1.24 2.02
CA LYS A 20 -11.46 0.81 1.17
C LYS A 20 -11.68 1.06 -0.32
N ALA A 21 -12.71 1.82 -0.69
CA ALA A 21 -13.06 2.08 -2.08
C ALA A 21 -11.97 2.91 -2.78
N ASP A 22 -11.45 3.95 -2.13
CA ASP A 22 -10.39 4.79 -2.67
C ASP A 22 -9.07 4.03 -2.80
N ALA A 23 -8.78 3.14 -1.85
CA ALA A 23 -7.61 2.27 -1.90
C ALA A 23 -7.63 1.40 -3.17
N TRP A 24 -8.80 0.89 -3.57
CA TRP A 24 -8.96 0.17 -4.84
C TRP A 24 -8.74 1.07 -6.05
N ALA A 25 -9.28 2.29 -6.03
CA ALA A 25 -9.08 3.25 -7.11
C ALA A 25 -7.59 3.60 -7.30
N VAL A 26 -6.85 3.77 -6.19
CA VAL A 26 -5.39 3.94 -6.21
C VAL A 26 -4.69 2.72 -6.82
N GLY A 27 -5.14 1.50 -6.52
CA GLY A 27 -4.63 0.29 -7.17
C GLY A 27 -4.79 0.32 -8.69
N ALA A 28 -5.91 0.84 -9.21
CA ALA A 28 -6.10 1.00 -10.65
C ALA A 28 -5.17 2.07 -11.24
N MET A 29 -5.04 3.23 -10.56
CA MET A 29 -4.14 4.31 -10.97
C MET A 29 -2.65 3.92 -10.91
N ALA A 30 -2.28 2.93 -10.09
CA ALA A 30 -0.90 2.46 -10.00
C ALA A 30 -0.36 1.94 -11.34
N TYR A 31 -1.23 1.40 -12.22
CA TYR A 31 -0.84 1.04 -13.58
C TYR A 31 -0.34 2.26 -14.36
N GLU A 32 -1.07 3.37 -14.30
CA GLU A 32 -0.73 4.63 -14.99
C GLU A 32 0.57 5.22 -14.44
N ILE A 33 0.76 5.18 -13.12
CA ILE A 33 2.01 5.61 -12.47
C ILE A 33 3.20 4.75 -12.95
N CYS A 34 2.99 3.46 -13.20
CA CYS A 34 4.00 2.56 -13.77
C CYS A 34 4.08 2.59 -15.30
N GLY A 35 3.46 3.57 -15.96
CA GLY A 35 3.50 3.73 -17.41
C GLY A 35 2.67 2.73 -18.20
N GLN A 36 1.72 2.04 -17.56
CA GLN A 36 0.76 1.13 -18.19
C GLN A 36 -0.63 1.78 -18.26
N PRO A 37 -1.49 1.40 -19.21
CA PRO A 37 -2.87 1.87 -19.22
C PRO A 37 -3.63 1.35 -18.00
N ASN A 38 -4.57 2.17 -17.49
CA ASN A 38 -5.47 1.74 -16.43
C ASN A 38 -6.33 0.55 -16.93
N PRO A 39 -6.33 -0.61 -16.24
CA PRO A 39 -7.03 -1.80 -16.71
C PRO A 39 -8.56 -1.65 -16.80
N PHE A 40 -9.15 -0.60 -16.24
CA PHE A 40 -10.60 -0.43 -16.12
C PHE A 40 -11.20 0.68 -17.01
N TYR A 41 -10.42 1.26 -17.94
CA TYR A 41 -10.95 2.26 -18.89
C TYR A 41 -11.85 1.63 -19.96
N ARG A 42 -13.01 2.28 -20.19
CA ARG A 42 -14.23 1.71 -20.81
C ARG A 42 -14.20 1.73 -22.34
N GLU A 43 -13.43 0.84 -22.96
CA GLU A 43 -13.65 0.38 -24.35
C GLU A 43 -13.19 -1.07 -24.52
N VAL A 44 -12.07 -1.43 -23.90
CA VAL A 44 -11.49 -2.80 -23.92
C VAL A 44 -11.07 -3.26 -22.51
N GLY A 45 -11.27 -2.41 -21.50
CA GLY A 45 -10.87 -2.66 -20.11
C GLY A 45 -11.81 -3.57 -19.35
N LEU A 46 -11.30 -4.08 -18.23
CA LEU A 46 -12.02 -4.93 -17.29
C LEU A 46 -13.23 -4.21 -16.68
N GLU A 47 -14.32 -4.94 -16.46
CA GLU A 47 -15.47 -4.42 -15.72
C GLU A 47 -15.24 -4.63 -14.21
N SER A 48 -15.11 -3.54 -13.45
CA SER A 48 -14.91 -3.59 -11.98
C SER A 48 -15.86 -4.53 -11.23
N ARG A 49 -17.12 -4.67 -11.69
CA ARG A 49 -18.12 -5.57 -11.09
C ARG A 49 -17.86 -7.06 -11.34
N LYS A 50 -17.09 -7.44 -12.37
CA LYS A 50 -17.01 -8.84 -12.81
C LYS A 50 -15.59 -9.39 -13.04
N TYR A 51 -14.57 -8.54 -13.16
CA TYR A 51 -13.20 -9.01 -13.38
C TYR A 51 -12.79 -10.02 -12.32
N HIS A 52 -11.97 -11.00 -12.67
CA HIS A 52 -11.23 -11.82 -11.73
C HIS A 52 -9.84 -11.23 -11.48
N GLU A 53 -9.28 -11.44 -10.29
CA GLU A 53 -7.96 -10.91 -9.94
C GLU A 53 -6.85 -11.48 -10.85
N SER A 54 -7.07 -12.67 -11.45
CA SER A 54 -6.22 -13.28 -12.48
C SER A 54 -6.26 -12.57 -13.84
N ASP A 55 -7.31 -11.80 -14.11
CA ASP A 55 -7.48 -11.09 -15.39
C ASP A 55 -6.66 -9.80 -15.42
N LEU A 56 -6.11 -9.39 -14.26
CA LEU A 56 -5.30 -8.20 -14.15
C LEU A 56 -3.98 -8.39 -14.92
N PRO A 57 -3.62 -7.47 -15.83
CA PRO A 57 -2.34 -7.54 -16.52
C PRO A 57 -1.20 -7.41 -15.50
N ALA A 58 -0.09 -8.10 -15.74
CA ALA A 58 1.10 -7.92 -14.93
C ALA A 58 1.67 -6.50 -15.13
N LEU A 59 2.15 -5.90 -14.04
CA LEU A 59 2.94 -4.68 -14.14
C LEU A 59 4.31 -5.00 -14.78
N PRO A 60 4.97 -4.02 -15.42
CA PRO A 60 6.24 -4.24 -16.08
C PRO A 60 7.31 -4.67 -15.07
N SER A 61 8.29 -5.47 -15.52
CA SER A 61 9.39 -5.94 -14.68
C SER A 61 10.27 -4.80 -14.11
N THR A 62 10.19 -3.61 -14.70
CA THR A 62 10.84 -2.39 -14.19
C THR A 62 10.17 -1.84 -12.93
N ALA A 63 8.90 -2.18 -12.66
CA ALA A 63 8.23 -1.80 -11.42
C ALA A 63 8.78 -2.62 -10.25
N PRO A 64 9.17 -1.99 -9.12
CA PRO A 64 9.65 -2.71 -7.94
C PRO A 64 8.64 -3.76 -7.47
N GLY A 65 9.13 -4.91 -6.98
CA GLY A 65 8.27 -6.02 -6.56
C GLY A 65 7.26 -5.63 -5.49
N GLU A 66 7.60 -4.69 -4.60
CA GLU A 66 6.71 -4.17 -3.57
C GLU A 66 5.55 -3.34 -4.16
N ILE A 67 5.80 -2.60 -5.25
CA ILE A 67 4.74 -1.89 -5.99
C ILE A 67 3.82 -2.92 -6.66
N GLN A 68 4.38 -3.95 -7.30
CA GLN A 68 3.60 -5.02 -7.91
C GLN A 68 2.72 -5.77 -6.88
N LEU A 69 3.26 -5.99 -5.68
CA LEU A 69 2.53 -6.59 -4.58
C LEU A 69 1.39 -5.69 -4.08
N VAL A 70 1.68 -4.43 -3.77
CA VAL A 70 0.68 -3.47 -3.26
C VAL A 70 -0.44 -3.28 -4.27
N THR A 71 -0.14 -3.10 -5.56
CA THR A 71 -1.14 -2.96 -6.62
C THR A 71 -2.07 -4.17 -6.68
N ARG A 72 -1.52 -5.40 -6.65
CA ARG A 72 -2.32 -6.63 -6.63
C ARG A 72 -3.22 -6.72 -5.39
N LEU A 73 -2.70 -6.35 -4.21
CA LEU A 73 -3.47 -6.38 -2.97
C LEU A 73 -4.61 -5.34 -2.96
N LEU A 74 -4.35 -4.13 -3.45
CA LEU A 74 -5.35 -3.06 -3.55
C LEU A 74 -6.47 -3.41 -4.54
N LEU A 75 -6.16 -4.12 -5.61
CA LEU A 75 -7.13 -4.59 -6.59
C LEU A 75 -7.79 -5.91 -6.22
N ARG A 76 -7.72 -6.33 -4.95
CA ARG A 76 -8.58 -7.42 -4.46
C ARG A 76 -10.04 -7.02 -4.49
N ARG A 77 -10.89 -7.90 -5.00
CA ARG A 77 -12.34 -7.63 -5.12
C ARG A 77 -13.02 -7.61 -3.77
N ASN A 78 -12.66 -8.56 -2.91
CA ASN A 78 -13.20 -8.62 -1.56
C ASN A 78 -12.49 -7.57 -0.69
N PRO A 79 -13.19 -6.52 -0.21
CA PRO A 79 -12.58 -5.47 0.61
C PRO A 79 -12.01 -6.00 1.93
N GLN A 80 -12.51 -7.14 2.46
CA GLN A 80 -11.95 -7.75 3.67
C GLN A 80 -10.54 -8.33 3.45
N LYS A 81 -10.22 -8.73 2.21
CA LYS A 81 -8.88 -9.21 1.84
C LYS A 81 -7.96 -8.09 1.37
N ARG A 82 -8.49 -6.87 1.19
CA ARG A 82 -7.77 -5.68 0.74
C ARG A 82 -7.17 -4.94 1.95
N PRO A 83 -5.91 -4.49 1.90
CA PRO A 83 -5.39 -3.59 2.94
C PRO A 83 -6.15 -2.26 2.92
N SER A 84 -6.19 -1.55 4.05
CA SER A 84 -6.63 -0.15 4.07
C SER A 84 -5.64 0.73 3.31
N ALA A 85 -6.05 1.94 2.93
CA ALA A 85 -5.13 2.91 2.32
C ALA A 85 -3.91 3.19 3.20
N ARG A 86 -4.11 3.24 4.52
CA ARG A 86 -3.03 3.47 5.49
C ARG A 86 -2.09 2.28 5.62
N VAL A 87 -2.60 1.05 5.68
CA VAL A 87 -1.76 -0.16 5.65
C VAL A 87 -0.95 -0.23 4.35
N ALA A 88 -1.57 0.02 3.19
CA ALA A 88 -0.87 0.03 1.91
C ALA A 88 0.21 1.12 1.85
N ALA A 89 -0.06 2.32 2.37
CA ALA A 89 0.95 3.37 2.51
C ALA A 89 2.11 2.90 3.40
N ASN A 90 1.82 2.33 4.58
CA ASN A 90 2.84 1.79 5.49
C ASN A 90 3.71 0.72 4.81
N MET A 91 3.14 -0.14 3.96
CA MET A 91 3.92 -1.11 3.18
C MET A 91 4.95 -0.41 2.29
N LEU A 92 4.54 0.63 1.57
CA LEU A 92 5.44 1.40 0.70
C LEU A 92 6.50 2.15 1.52
N GLN A 93 6.13 2.77 2.63
CA GLN A 93 7.08 3.49 3.50
C GLN A 93 8.13 2.56 4.12
N LEU A 94 7.70 1.39 4.60
CA LEU A 94 8.60 0.34 5.08
C LEU A 94 9.53 -0.16 3.98
N SER A 95 9.04 -0.29 2.75
CA SER A 95 9.85 -0.71 1.59
C SER A 95 10.88 0.36 1.19
N LEU A 96 10.58 1.64 1.38
CA LEU A 96 11.51 2.73 1.08
C LEU A 96 12.57 2.91 2.17
N TRP A 97 12.19 2.92 3.44
CA TRP A 97 13.08 3.34 4.54
C TRP A 97 13.29 2.31 5.65
N GLY A 98 12.46 1.25 5.70
CA GLY A 98 12.40 0.29 6.80
C GLY A 98 13.04 -1.08 6.51
N ARG A 99 13.52 -1.36 5.29
CA ARG A 99 14.00 -2.71 4.90
C ARG A 99 15.03 -3.31 5.86
N ARG A 100 15.99 -2.52 6.34
CA ARG A 100 17.01 -2.99 7.30
C ARG A 100 16.41 -3.38 8.65
N ALA A 101 15.39 -2.65 9.11
CA ALA A 101 14.69 -2.99 10.34
C ALA A 101 13.79 -4.23 10.18
N LEU A 102 13.34 -4.53 8.95
CA LEU A 102 12.53 -5.71 8.63
C LEU A 102 13.32 -6.97 8.28
N ALA A 103 14.59 -6.83 7.87
CA ALA A 103 15.41 -7.96 7.39
C ALA A 103 15.82 -8.94 8.51
N GLU A 104 15.77 -8.52 9.77
CA GLU A 104 16.18 -9.35 10.90
C GLU A 104 14.98 -9.98 11.60
N GLN A 105 14.91 -11.32 11.60
CA GLN A 105 13.82 -12.08 12.20
C GLN A 105 14.08 -12.39 13.68
N GLY A 106 13.03 -12.38 14.50
CA GLY A 106 13.09 -12.78 15.91
C GLY A 106 12.28 -11.89 16.86
N SER A 107 12.31 -12.19 18.15
CA SER A 107 11.66 -11.40 19.21
C SER A 107 12.21 -9.97 19.33
N GLU A 108 13.45 -9.74 18.89
CA GLU A 108 14.07 -8.40 18.85
C GLU A 108 13.57 -7.51 17.70
N SER A 109 12.87 -8.07 16.71
CA SER A 109 12.40 -7.33 15.53
C SER A 109 11.52 -6.13 15.88
N THR A 110 10.61 -6.30 16.85
CA THR A 110 9.72 -5.23 17.29
C THR A 110 10.50 -4.11 17.97
N ARG A 111 11.49 -4.43 18.81
CA ARG A 111 12.33 -3.45 19.49
C ARG A 111 13.14 -2.63 18.49
N ARG A 112 13.75 -3.30 17.51
CA ARG A 112 14.51 -2.64 16.43
C ARG A 112 13.64 -1.78 15.54
N LEU A 113 12.41 -2.20 15.26
CA LEU A 113 11.43 -1.39 14.53
C LEU A 113 11.11 -0.10 15.30
N VAL A 114 10.90 -0.20 16.61
CA VAL A 114 10.69 0.98 17.49
C VAL A 114 11.94 1.87 17.51
N ASP A 115 13.13 1.30 17.69
CA ASP A 115 14.38 2.06 17.67
C ASP A 115 14.58 2.80 16.33
N TRP A 116 14.27 2.13 15.21
CA TRP A 116 14.29 2.74 13.89
C TRP A 116 13.28 3.88 13.77
N LEU A 117 12.03 3.70 14.22
CA LEU A 117 11.00 4.75 14.21
C LEU A 117 11.41 5.96 15.05
N LEU A 118 12.01 5.74 16.23
CA LEU A 118 12.53 6.81 17.09
C LEU A 118 13.65 7.57 16.39
N CYS A 119 14.60 6.86 15.78
CA CYS A 119 15.67 7.47 15.01
C CYS A 119 15.14 8.29 13.84
N GLN A 120 14.18 7.76 13.07
CA GLN A 120 13.56 8.49 11.95
C GLN A 120 12.82 9.74 12.44
N SER A 121 12.10 9.65 13.55
CA SER A 121 11.40 10.79 14.15
C SER A 121 12.36 11.91 14.52
N ALA A 122 13.49 11.57 15.17
CA ALA A 122 14.52 12.54 15.50
C ALA A 122 15.12 13.19 14.24
N VAL A 123 15.47 12.39 13.22
CA VAL A 123 16.03 12.91 11.95
C VAL A 123 15.07 13.87 11.27
N VAL A 124 13.80 13.51 11.20
CA VAL A 124 12.75 14.29 10.53
C VAL A 124 12.49 15.61 11.26
N LEU A 125 12.45 15.59 12.60
CA LEU A 125 12.33 16.81 13.42
C LEU A 125 13.54 17.73 13.23
N LEU A 126 14.75 17.19 13.33
CA LEU A 126 16.00 17.97 13.17
C LEU A 126 16.17 18.56 11.78
N ARG A 127 15.68 17.88 10.73
CA ARG A 127 15.64 18.41 9.36
C ARG A 127 14.61 19.53 9.21
N GLY A 128 13.44 19.41 9.86
CA GLY A 128 12.42 20.46 9.88
C GLY A 128 12.90 21.78 10.48
N CYS A 129 13.82 21.73 11.46
CA CYS A 129 14.41 22.92 12.06
C CYS A 129 15.30 23.75 11.11
N ARG A 130 15.64 23.26 9.91
CA ARG A 130 16.52 23.96 8.95
C ARG A 130 15.79 24.96 8.03
N GLY A 131 14.52 25.25 8.26
CA GLY A 131 13.73 26.22 7.50
C GLY A 131 13.28 25.73 6.12
N PRO A 132 12.75 26.61 5.24
CA PRO A 132 12.08 26.23 3.98
C PRO A 132 12.95 25.43 3.00
N ARG A 133 14.27 25.59 3.07
CA ARG A 133 15.24 24.86 2.24
C ARG A 133 15.43 23.40 2.67
N GLY A 134 14.91 22.99 3.82
CA GLY A 134 14.97 21.62 4.34
C GLY A 134 13.73 20.77 4.10
N SER A 135 12.65 21.33 3.53
CA SER A 135 11.40 20.61 3.26
C SER A 135 11.37 20.00 1.86
N THR A 136 11.99 18.83 1.73
CA THR A 136 11.87 18.01 0.52
C THR A 136 10.56 17.21 0.56
N VAL A 137 10.07 16.76 -0.60
CA VAL A 137 8.90 15.86 -0.68
C VAL A 137 9.14 14.60 0.15
N GLU A 138 10.36 14.06 0.13
CA GLU A 138 10.74 12.92 0.98
C GLU A 138 10.57 13.23 2.47
N ALA A 139 11.00 14.42 2.92
CA ALA A 139 10.85 14.82 4.32
C ALA A 139 9.37 14.98 4.71
N GLU A 140 8.53 15.52 3.82
CA GLU A 140 7.07 15.59 4.06
C GLU A 140 6.42 14.21 4.12
N LEU A 141 6.81 13.29 3.23
CA LEU A 141 6.31 11.92 3.24
C LEU A 141 6.71 11.19 4.52
N GLN A 142 7.95 11.34 4.97
CA GLN A 142 8.42 10.79 6.24
C GLN A 142 7.69 11.41 7.44
N ARG A 143 7.47 12.74 7.45
CA ARG A 143 6.66 13.41 8.51
C ARG A 143 5.25 12.87 8.55
N SER A 144 4.59 12.80 7.39
CA SER A 144 3.21 12.33 7.27
C SER A 144 3.07 10.87 7.73
N PHE A 145 4.02 10.02 7.37
CA PHE A 145 4.07 8.64 7.85
C PHE A 145 4.19 8.56 9.38
N LEU A 146 5.16 9.27 9.96
CA LEU A 146 5.42 9.21 11.39
C LEU A 146 4.32 9.84 12.25
N SER A 147 3.68 10.91 11.76
CA SER A 147 2.59 11.57 12.48
C SER A 147 1.28 10.79 12.50
N ASN A 148 1.15 9.82 11.60
CA ASN A 148 -0.06 9.00 11.42
C ASN A 148 0.17 7.53 11.74
N LEU A 149 1.25 7.22 12.45
CA LEU A 149 1.68 5.86 12.69
C LEU A 149 0.78 5.17 13.73
N GLU A 150 0.23 4.02 13.36
CA GLU A 150 -0.43 3.09 14.27
C GLU A 150 0.27 1.72 14.25
N LEU A 151 0.57 1.18 15.44
CA LEU A 151 1.39 -0.01 15.58
C LEU A 151 0.76 -1.25 14.93
N GLU A 152 -0.56 -1.43 15.08
CA GLU A 152 -1.28 -2.57 14.50
C GLU A 152 -1.31 -2.52 12.97
N GLU A 153 -1.54 -1.34 12.39
CA GLU A 153 -1.48 -1.16 10.94
C GLU A 153 -0.06 -1.36 10.40
N LEU A 154 0.96 -0.93 11.15
CA LEU A 154 2.37 -1.11 10.79
C LEU A 154 2.77 -2.59 10.82
N ARG A 155 2.35 -3.33 11.86
CA ARG A 155 2.54 -4.79 11.97
C ARG A 155 1.86 -5.51 10.82
N THR A 156 0.64 -5.12 10.50
CA THR A 156 -0.13 -5.67 9.37
C THR A 156 0.61 -5.44 8.04
N ALA A 157 1.12 -4.22 7.81
CA ALA A 157 1.91 -3.88 6.64
C ALA A 157 3.20 -4.71 6.53
N ALA A 158 3.95 -4.84 7.63
CA ALA A 158 5.14 -5.68 7.70
C ALA A 158 4.80 -7.15 7.39
N GLY A 159 3.70 -7.66 7.94
CA GLY A 159 3.19 -9.00 7.63
C GLY A 159 2.97 -9.19 6.12
N PHE A 160 2.25 -8.28 5.46
CA PHE A 160 2.03 -8.35 4.01
C PHE A 160 3.34 -8.40 3.21
N LEU A 161 4.34 -7.61 3.59
CA LEU A 161 5.65 -7.60 2.91
C LEU A 161 6.39 -8.92 3.10
N LEU A 162 6.44 -9.45 4.32
CA LEU A 162 7.14 -10.70 4.64
C LEU A 162 6.48 -11.92 3.96
N TYR A 163 5.15 -12.01 3.97
CA TYR A 163 4.42 -13.07 3.27
C TYR A 163 4.47 -12.92 1.75
N GLY A 164 4.44 -11.68 1.23
CA GLY A 164 4.50 -11.40 -0.20
C GLY A 164 5.86 -11.72 -0.82
N GLN A 165 6.96 -11.54 -0.08
CA GLN A 165 8.30 -11.93 -0.52
C GLN A 165 8.40 -13.45 -0.75
N ASN A 166 7.76 -14.27 0.09
CA ASN A 166 7.74 -15.72 -0.09
C ASN A 166 6.95 -16.17 -1.33
N LEU A 167 5.92 -15.42 -1.74
CA LEU A 167 5.14 -15.70 -2.96
C LEU A 167 5.92 -15.35 -4.25
N CYS A 168 6.77 -14.32 -4.22
CA CYS A 168 7.63 -13.97 -5.37
C CYS A 168 8.79 -14.95 -5.59
N VAL A 169 9.25 -15.66 -4.55
CA VAL A 169 10.31 -16.68 -4.65
C VAL A 169 9.76 -18.02 -5.21
N MET A 170 8.44 -18.20 -5.26
CA MET A 170 7.78 -19.43 -5.69
C MET A 170 7.10 -19.36 -7.06
N SER A 171 7.28 -18.28 -7.82
CA SER A 171 6.84 -18.25 -9.23
C SER A 171 7.91 -18.90 -10.11
N PRO A 172 7.60 -19.97 -10.87
CA PRO A 172 8.55 -20.70 -11.72
C PRO A 172 9.04 -19.88 -12.91
#